data_AF-A0A972J6P5-F1
#
_entry.id   AF-A0A972J6P5-F1
#
_cell.length_a   1.000
_cell.length_b   1.000
_cell.length_c   1.000
_cell.angle_alpha   90.00
_cell.angle_beta   90.00
_cell.angle_gamma   90.00
#
_symmetry.space_group_name_H-M   'P 1'
#
loop_
_entity.id
_entity.type
_entity.pdbx_description
1 polymer ?
#
loop_
_entity_poly.entity_id
_entity_poly.type
_entity_poly.pdbx_seq_one_letter_code
_entity_poly.pdbx_strand_id
1 'polypeptide(L)'
;MTFLAVRAALLAKPKTMRGWIFLAGVLATLLVAALAVRQPVFFRFLDSKVYDTLLRAEYSGSGGTPDNPVIIDIDEQSLARFGQWPWPRYRVGLLVRKLQEQGAAGICLDMFFPEPDRTSLNVVREDIR
;
A
#
# COMPACT_ATOMS: atom_id res chain seq x y z
N MET A 1 32.69 -43.45 54.07
CA MET A 1 32.25 -43.78 52.68
C MET A 1 31.01 -42.99 52.23
N THR A 2 30.65 -41.90 52.93
CA THR A 2 29.39 -41.13 52.72
C THR A 2 29.56 -39.87 51.88
N PHE A 3 30.80 -39.43 51.61
CA PHE A 3 31.08 -38.18 50.89
C PHE A 3 31.15 -38.33 49.35
N LEU A 4 31.21 -39.55 48.81
CA LEU A 4 31.32 -39.77 47.36
C LEU A 4 29.95 -39.67 46.64
N ALA A 5 28.85 -40.04 47.31
CA ALA A 5 27.52 -40.06 46.72
C ALA A 5 26.91 -38.66 46.54
N VAL A 6 27.19 -37.73 47.46
CA VAL A 6 26.63 -36.37 47.42
C VAL A 6 27.20 -35.54 46.26
N ARG A 7 28.45 -35.81 45.86
CA ARG A 7 29.09 -35.10 44.74
C ARG A 7 28.56 -35.51 43.36
N ALA A 8 28.04 -36.74 43.21
CA ALA A 8 27.51 -37.23 41.94
C ALA A 8 26.12 -36.66 41.61
N ALA A 9 25.30 -36.37 42.64
CA ALA A 9 23.97 -35.81 42.45
C ALA A 9 23.97 -34.33 42.01
N LEU A 10 25.03 -33.57 42.31
CA LEU A 10 25.20 -32.17 41.93
C LEU A 10 25.58 -31.96 40.44
N LEU A 11 25.91 -33.03 39.71
CA LEU A 11 26.31 -32.97 38.29
C LEU A 11 25.23 -33.50 37.33
N ALA A 12 24.08 -33.95 37.83
CA ALA A 12 22.96 -34.32 36.97
C ALA A 12 22.24 -33.05 36.50
N LYS A 13 22.73 -32.42 35.42
CA LYS A 13 21.97 -31.40 34.69
C LYS A 13 20.60 -31.98 34.32
N PRO A 14 19.46 -31.35 34.70
CA PRO A 14 18.16 -31.90 34.38
C PRO A 14 17.96 -31.90 32.87
N LYS A 15 18.11 -33.08 32.26
CA LYS A 15 17.94 -33.32 30.81
C LYS A 15 16.51 -32.95 30.33
N THR A 16 15.58 -32.81 31.27
CA THR A 16 14.16 -32.44 31.08
C THR A 16 13.93 -30.95 30.83
N MET A 17 14.77 -30.04 31.33
CA MET A 17 14.50 -28.59 31.24
C MET A 17 14.61 -28.05 29.81
N ARG A 18 15.50 -28.64 28.98
CA ARG A 18 15.63 -28.29 27.56
C ARG A 18 14.35 -28.62 26.77
N GLY A 19 13.76 -29.79 27.00
CA GLY A 19 12.54 -30.21 26.30
C GLY A 19 11.34 -29.31 26.58
N TRP A 20 11.22 -28.84 27.83
CA TRP A 20 10.17 -27.90 28.23
C TRP A 20 10.33 -26.52 27.61
N ILE A 21 11.57 -26.03 27.46
CA ILE A 21 11.84 -24.76 26.76
C ILE A 21 11.46 -24.88 25.28
N PHE A 22 11.83 -25.98 24.61
CA PHE A 22 11.42 -26.22 23.23
C PHE A 22 9.89 -26.33 23.08
N LEU A 23 9.22 -27.07 23.96
CA LEU A 23 7.77 -27.23 23.92
C LEU A 23 7.05 -25.90 24.17
N ALA A 24 7.51 -25.10 25.14
CA ALA A 24 6.97 -23.78 25.40
C ALA A 24 7.15 -22.84 24.20
N GLY A 25 8.31 -22.90 23.53
CA GLY A 25 8.55 -22.15 22.30
C GLY A 25 7.60 -22.53 21.17
N VAL A 26 7.45 -23.84 20.90
CA VAL A 26 6.52 -24.34 19.87
C VAL A 26 5.08 -23.94 20.19
N LEU A 27 4.65 -24.09 21.44
CA LEU A 27 3.30 -23.71 21.87
C LEU A 27 3.06 -22.21 21.71
N ALA A 28 4.03 -21.37 22.08
CA ALA A 28 3.95 -19.93 21.88
C ALA A 28 3.87 -19.55 20.39
N THR A 29 4.68 -20.18 19.53
CA THR A 29 4.62 -19.97 18.08
C THR A 29 3.27 -20.38 17.50
N LEU A 30 2.73 -21.54 17.88
CA LEU A 30 1.42 -22.00 17.42
C LEU A 30 0.29 -21.08 17.89
N LEU A 31 0.38 -20.55 19.12
CA LEU A 31 -0.58 -19.59 19.64
C LEU A 31 -0.56 -18.28 18.83
N VAL A 32 0.64 -17.74 18.57
CA VAL A 32 0.79 -16.53 17.75
C VAL A 32 0.28 -16.75 16.33
N ALA A 33 0.61 -17.89 15.71
CA ALA A 33 0.13 -18.25 14.38
C ALA A 33 -1.41 -18.37 14.34
N ALA A 34 -2.02 -19.00 15.34
CA ALA A 34 -3.47 -19.12 15.44
C ALA A 34 -4.15 -17.74 15.61
N LEU A 35 -3.58 -16.86 16.44
CA LEU A 35 -4.07 -15.48 16.60
C LEU A 35 -3.92 -14.67 15.31
N ALA A 36 -2.81 -14.85 14.58
CA ALA A 36 -2.56 -14.18 13.30
C ALA A 36 -3.54 -14.63 12.20
N VAL A 37 -3.91 -15.92 12.15
CA VAL A 37 -4.90 -16.43 11.18
C VAL A 37 -6.32 -15.99 11.54
N ARG A 38 -6.66 -15.99 12.84
CA ARG A 38 -8.01 -15.68 13.29
C ARG A 38 -8.30 -14.17 13.33
N GLN A 39 -7.26 -13.34 13.27
CA GLN A 39 -7.28 -11.86 13.32
C GLN A 39 -8.44 -11.30 14.17
N PRO A 40 -8.44 -11.53 15.49
CA PRO A 40 -9.50 -11.02 16.34
C PRO A 40 -9.60 -9.50 16.22
N VAL A 41 -10.83 -8.97 16.28
CA VAL A 41 -11.15 -7.58 15.92
C VAL A 41 -10.23 -6.55 16.62
N PHE A 42 -9.84 -6.81 17.87
CA PHE A 42 -8.90 -5.97 18.62
C PHE A 42 -7.52 -5.82 17.95
N PHE A 43 -6.96 -6.90 17.38
CA PHE A 43 -5.67 -6.83 16.69
C PHE A 43 -5.77 -6.04 15.39
N ARG A 44 -6.90 -6.10 14.67
CA ARG A 44 -7.11 -5.30 13.46
C ARG A 44 -7.10 -3.79 13.76
N PHE A 45 -7.68 -3.38 14.90
CA PHE A 45 -7.64 -1.99 15.34
C PHE A 45 -6.23 -1.51 15.75
N LEU A 46 -5.45 -2.39 16.38
CA LEU A 46 -4.08 -2.05 16.75
C LEU A 46 -3.20 -1.94 15.50
N ASP A 47 -3.34 -2.89 14.59
CA ASP A 47 -2.63 -2.91 13.31
C ASP A 47 -2.95 -1.66 12.48
N SER A 48 -4.24 -1.29 12.34
CA SER A 48 -4.62 -0.07 11.62
C SER A 48 -4.04 1.19 12.26
N LYS A 49 -4.02 1.29 13.60
CA LYS A 49 -3.42 2.44 14.29
C LYS A 49 -1.91 2.51 14.13
N VAL A 50 -1.22 1.37 14.21
CA VAL A 50 0.23 1.29 13.98
C VAL A 50 0.53 1.70 12.54
N TYR A 51 -0.22 1.15 11.58
CA TYR A 51 -0.11 1.48 10.17
C TYR A 51 -0.30 2.98 9.92
N ASP A 52 -1.39 3.57 10.43
CA ASP A 52 -1.66 5.01 10.29
C ASP A 52 -0.55 5.88 10.89
N THR A 53 0.06 5.44 12.00
CA THR A 53 1.15 6.16 12.67
C THR A 53 2.45 6.09 11.86
N LEU A 54 2.79 4.90 11.33
CA LEU A 54 3.96 4.71 10.48
C LEU A 54 3.80 5.51 9.18
N LEU A 55 2.63 5.43 8.55
CA LEU A 55 2.30 6.14 7.33
C LEU A 55 2.38 7.66 7.54
N ARG A 56 1.80 8.17 8.64
CA ARG A 56 1.91 9.59 9.01
C ARG A 56 3.35 10.00 9.26
N ALA A 57 4.15 9.19 9.95
CA ALA A 57 5.55 9.52 10.23
C ALA A 57 6.39 9.57 8.95
N GLU A 58 6.17 8.64 8.02
CA GLU A 58 6.83 8.61 6.71
C GLU A 58 6.47 9.85 5.87
N TYR A 59 5.19 10.21 5.80
CA TYR A 59 4.74 11.38 5.03
C TYR A 59 4.97 12.73 5.73
N SER A 60 5.16 12.76 7.06
CA SER A 60 5.51 13.99 7.78
C SER A 60 6.99 14.37 7.64
N GLY A 61 7.83 13.44 7.16
CA GLY A 61 9.28 13.64 6.99
C GLY A 61 9.68 14.35 5.69
N SER A 62 8.80 14.41 4.69
CA SER A 62 8.99 15.26 3.52
C SER A 62 8.63 16.69 3.90
N GLY A 63 9.64 17.53 4.17
CA GLY A 63 9.54 18.91 4.67
C GLY A 63 8.88 19.92 3.73
N GLY A 64 7.61 19.69 3.40
CA GLY A 64 6.71 20.64 2.78
C GLY A 64 5.30 20.19 3.11
N THR A 65 4.43 21.13 3.48
CA THR A 65 2.98 20.91 3.51
C THR A 65 2.63 20.10 2.26
N PRO A 66 1.99 18.91 2.35
CA PRO A 66 1.57 18.24 1.14
C PRO A 66 0.63 19.21 0.44
N ASP A 67 1.05 19.70 -0.73
CA ASP A 67 0.13 20.38 -1.63
C ASP A 67 -1.01 19.37 -1.84
N ASN A 68 -2.16 19.66 -1.25
CA ASN A 68 -3.28 18.74 -1.25
C ASN A 68 -3.59 18.42 -2.72
N PRO A 69 -3.54 17.14 -3.14
CA PRO A 69 -3.74 16.80 -4.54
C PRO A 69 -5.08 17.36 -5.02
N VAL A 70 -5.03 18.18 -6.07
CA VAL A 70 -6.23 18.74 -6.69
C VAL A 70 -6.82 17.68 -7.61
N ILE A 71 -8.00 17.19 -7.24
CA ILE A 71 -8.76 16.24 -8.06
C ILE A 71 -9.58 17.03 -9.07
N ILE A 72 -9.42 16.68 -10.34
CA ILE A 72 -10.17 17.26 -11.45
C ILE A 72 -11.05 16.16 -12.02
N ASP A 73 -12.36 16.34 -11.88
CA ASP A 73 -13.36 15.40 -12.36
C ASP A 73 -13.97 15.86 -13.70
N ILE A 74 -14.46 14.92 -14.49
CA ILE A 74 -15.22 15.18 -15.72
C ILE A 74 -16.70 15.07 -15.38
N ASP A 75 -17.28 16.20 -14.99
CA ASP A 75 -18.67 16.29 -14.58
C ASP A 75 -19.65 16.42 -15.76
N GLU A 76 -20.94 16.31 -15.46
CA GLU A 76 -22.02 16.45 -16.44
C GLU A 76 -21.99 17.82 -17.15
N GLN A 77 -21.58 18.87 -16.43
CA GLN A 77 -21.45 20.20 -17.03
C GLN A 77 -20.33 20.24 -18.08
N SER A 78 -19.22 19.55 -17.83
CA SER A 78 -18.11 19.42 -18.76
C SER A 78 -18.51 18.58 -19.97
N LEU A 79 -19.24 17.47 -19.77
CA LEU A 79 -19.75 16.64 -20.86
C LEU A 79 -20.76 17.40 -21.74
N ALA A 80 -21.64 18.20 -21.13
CA ALA A 80 -22.58 19.04 -21.87
C ALA A 80 -21.85 20.09 -22.74
N ARG A 81 -20.70 20.62 -22.27
CA ARG A 81 -19.93 21.64 -22.98
C ARG A 81 -18.98 21.09 -24.04
N PHE A 82 -18.31 19.97 -23.75
CA PHE A 82 -17.24 19.42 -24.57
C PHE A 82 -17.65 18.15 -25.33
N GLY A 83 -18.86 17.67 -25.11
CA GLY A 83 -19.41 16.46 -25.70
C GLY A 83 -19.12 15.22 -24.85
N GLN A 84 -19.71 14.11 -25.30
CA GLN A 84 -19.66 12.83 -24.61
C GLN A 84 -18.23 12.29 -24.47
N TRP A 85 -17.95 11.66 -23.33
CA TRP A 85 -16.76 10.85 -23.10
C TRP A 85 -16.87 9.48 -23.82
N PRO A 86 -15.79 8.85 -24.30
CA PRO A 86 -14.39 9.26 -24.24
C PRO A 86 -14.02 10.38 -25.21
N TRP A 87 -13.29 11.36 -24.72
CA TRP A 87 -12.78 12.44 -25.56
C TRP A 87 -11.59 11.98 -26.42
N PRO A 88 -11.39 12.60 -27.60
CA PRO A 88 -10.20 12.37 -28.42
C PRO A 88 -8.92 12.81 -27.69
N ARG A 89 -7.78 12.15 -27.94
CA ARG A 89 -6.54 12.37 -27.16
C ARG A 89 -6.02 13.79 -27.26
N TYR A 90 -6.24 14.47 -28.38
CA TYR A 90 -5.82 15.86 -28.52
C TYR A 90 -6.49 16.76 -27.46
N ARG A 91 -7.73 16.46 -27.06
CA ARG A 91 -8.45 17.25 -26.04
C ARG A 91 -7.92 16.98 -24.65
N VAL A 92 -7.65 15.71 -24.32
CA VAL A 92 -7.00 15.37 -23.05
C VAL A 92 -5.61 16.02 -22.97
N GLY A 93 -4.85 16.03 -24.07
CA GLY A 93 -3.57 16.75 -24.16
C GLY A 93 -3.69 18.26 -23.92
N LEU A 94 -4.75 18.89 -24.45
CA LEU A 94 -5.04 20.31 -24.17
C LEU A 94 -5.37 20.55 -22.69
N LEU A 95 -6.12 19.65 -22.04
CA LEU A 95 -6.38 19.72 -20.60
C LEU A 95 -5.07 19.64 -19.81
N VAL A 96 -4.24 18.62 -20.08
CA VAL A 96 -2.94 18.44 -19.41
C VAL A 96 -2.06 19.69 -19.58
N ARG A 97 -1.98 20.24 -20.80
CA ARG A 97 -1.20 21.46 -21.05
C ARG A 97 -1.69 22.64 -20.22
N LYS A 98 -3.00 22.85 -20.12
CA LYS A 98 -3.57 23.92 -19.28
C LYS A 98 -3.22 23.72 -17.81
N LEU A 99 -3.22 22.49 -17.31
CA LEU A 99 -2.83 22.21 -15.91
C LEU A 99 -1.36 22.50 -15.65
N GLN A 100 -0.49 22.20 -16.62
CA GLN A 100 0.93 22.58 -16.55
C GLN A 100 1.09 24.10 -16.51
N GLU A 101 0.36 24.82 -17.37
CA GLU A 101 0.37 26.29 -17.41
C GLU A 101 -0.14 26.92 -16.10
N GLN A 102 -0.99 26.22 -15.33
CA GLN A 102 -1.47 26.64 -14.01
C GLN A 102 -0.50 26.27 -12.87
N GLY A 103 0.67 25.70 -13.16
CA GLY A 103 1.71 25.42 -12.17
C GLY A 103 1.60 24.06 -11.48
N ALA A 104 0.90 23.09 -12.07
CA ALA A 104 0.86 21.74 -11.53
C ALA A 104 2.27 21.12 -11.45
N ALA A 105 2.72 20.75 -10.24
CA ALA A 105 4.03 20.12 -10.02
C ALA A 105 4.12 18.69 -10.59
N GLY A 106 2.98 17.99 -10.66
CA GLY A 106 2.82 16.67 -11.25
C GLY A 106 1.36 16.46 -11.65
N ILE A 107 1.14 15.65 -12.69
CA ILE A 107 -0.20 15.35 -13.21
C ILE A 107 -0.34 13.84 -13.31
N CYS A 108 -1.28 13.28 -12.56
CA CYS A 108 -1.67 11.88 -12.63
C CYS A 108 -2.96 11.76 -13.42
N LEU A 109 -2.98 10.87 -14.41
CA LEU A 109 -4.18 10.55 -15.18
C LEU A 109 -4.70 9.18 -14.74
N ASP A 110 -5.91 9.14 -14.19
CA ASP A 110 -6.60 7.88 -13.85
C ASP A 110 -7.29 7.29 -15.09
N MET A 111 -6.51 7.07 -16.15
CA MET A 111 -6.97 6.47 -17.39
C MET A 111 -5.81 5.85 -18.16
N PHE A 112 -6.10 4.81 -18.93
CA PHE A 112 -5.12 4.12 -19.76
C PHE A 112 -5.31 4.45 -21.24
N PHE A 113 -4.19 4.47 -21.98
CA PHE A 113 -4.15 4.74 -23.41
C PHE A 113 -3.40 3.62 -24.16
N PRO A 114 -3.94 2.38 -24.22
CA PRO A 114 -3.18 1.23 -24.72
C PRO A 114 -3.03 1.21 -26.25
N GLU A 115 -4.07 1.59 -27.00
CA GLU A 115 -4.07 1.56 -28.47
C GLU A 115 -3.79 2.96 -29.07
N PRO A 116 -3.50 3.12 -30.37
CA PRO A 116 -3.45 4.44 -31.01
C PRO A 116 -4.81 5.17 -31.05
N ASP A 117 -4.82 6.51 -31.07
CA ASP A 117 -6.05 7.31 -31.11
C ASP A 117 -6.68 7.34 -32.49
N ARG A 118 -7.80 6.63 -32.63
CA ARG A 118 -8.58 6.51 -33.87
C ARG A 118 -9.46 7.73 -34.17
N THR A 119 -9.62 8.64 -33.21
CA THR A 119 -10.47 9.84 -33.32
C THR A 119 -9.65 11.11 -33.52
N SER A 120 -8.33 10.99 -33.63
CA SER A 120 -7.45 12.13 -33.89
C SER A 120 -7.64 12.65 -35.32
N LEU A 121 -7.57 13.97 -35.49
CA LEU A 121 -7.78 14.63 -36.79
C LEU A 121 -6.84 14.12 -37.89
N ASN A 122 -5.62 13.72 -37.53
CA ASN A 122 -4.65 13.19 -38.49
C ASN A 122 -5.07 11.82 -39.02
N VAL A 123 -5.56 10.92 -38.15
CA VAL A 123 -6.03 9.59 -38.55
C VAL A 123 -7.30 9.70 -39.40
N VAL A 124 -8.25 10.56 -38.98
CA VAL A 124 -9.48 10.80 -39.75
C VAL A 124 -9.16 11.39 -41.13
N ARG A 125 -8.15 12.26 -41.23
CA ARG A 125 -7.71 12.85 -42.50
C ARG A 125 -7.12 11.80 -43.45
N GLU A 126 -6.40 10.81 -42.93
CA GLU A 126 -5.85 9.70 -43.72
C GLU A 126 -6.97 8.77 -44.22
N ASP A 127 -7.95 8.45 -43.38
CA ASP A 127 -9.08 7.56 -43.75
C ASP A 127 -9.99 8.14 -44.85
N ILE A 128 -10.07 9.47 -44.96
CA ILE A 128 -10.92 10.16 -45.95
C ILE A 128 -10.24 10.31 -47.32
N ARG A 129 -8.92 10.08 -47.41
CA ARG A 129 -8.14 10.28 -48.64
C ARG A 129 -8.02 9.01 -49.46
#